data_AF-A0A0S8F119-F1
#
_entry.id   AF-A0A0S8F119-F1
#
_cell.length_a   1.000
_cell.length_b   1.000
_cell.length_c   1.000
_cell.angle_alpha   90.00
_cell.angle_beta   90.00
_cell.angle_gamma   90.00
#
_symmetry.space_group_name_H-M   'P 1'
#
loop_
_entity.id
_entity.type
_entity.pdbx_description
1 polymer ?
#
loop_
_entity_poly.entity_id
_entity_poly.type
_entity_poly.pdbx_seq_one_letter_code
_entity_poly.pdbx_strand_id
1 'polypeptide(L)'
;MSRLRVIAVGLALVAAACAAEPDVSQSQPSPDALATALRPQQAPEYYVDQANKYFDTLDTSADPASVPNYSLLVARWELPPWLWLTGYGRENMKLTTDLAVSFEPSTVPTRDCRAFAVQPFARCYVSFEYEAGDCPIYEEFVFNDQGEITFIEAWSDQPGLLPMSDPNDRWAEGPDVQRLSTRVPGLGNEVGLIDLDSEAMQEAASEDPEIADFVRRAEDFWAAWLEASDEAGPDYYARGCGWLE
;
A
#
# COMPACT_ATOMS: atom_id res chain seq x y z
N MET A 1 20.22 53.82 73.35
CA MET A 1 19.71 52.43 73.44
C MET A 1 18.78 52.19 72.24
N SER A 2 18.89 51.01 71.61
CA SER A 2 18.07 50.43 70.52
C SER A 2 17.99 51.23 69.20
N ARG A 3 18.76 50.98 68.13
CA ARG A 3 18.98 49.79 67.27
C ARG A 3 17.76 49.26 66.49
N LEU A 4 18.00 49.09 65.18
CA LEU A 4 17.33 48.24 64.17
C LEU A 4 15.99 48.77 63.61
N ARG A 5 15.65 48.62 62.32
CA ARG A 5 16.13 47.69 61.28
C ARG A 5 15.79 48.26 59.89
N VAL A 6 16.75 48.18 58.97
CA VAL A 6 16.57 48.34 57.52
C VAL A 6 15.87 47.09 56.98
N ILE A 7 14.85 47.26 56.14
CA ILE A 7 14.34 46.20 55.27
C ILE A 7 14.24 46.79 53.86
N ALA A 8 15.19 46.41 53.01
CA ALA A 8 15.11 46.57 51.57
C ALA A 8 14.33 45.38 51.01
N VAL A 9 13.19 45.64 50.37
CA VAL A 9 12.45 44.63 49.60
C VAL A 9 12.89 44.78 48.14
N GLY A 10 13.71 43.85 47.68
CA GLY A 10 14.02 43.69 46.27
C GLY A 10 12.82 43.10 45.53
N LEU A 11 12.30 43.83 44.54
CA LEU A 11 11.38 43.27 43.56
C LEU A 11 12.21 42.43 42.57
N ALA A 12 12.03 41.12 42.60
CA ALA A 12 12.52 40.23 41.57
C ALA A 12 11.66 40.41 40.31
N LEU A 13 12.27 40.87 39.21
CA LEU A 13 11.68 40.78 37.88
C LEU A 13 11.68 39.31 37.46
N VAL A 14 10.49 38.72 37.37
CA VAL A 14 10.29 37.41 36.73
C VAL A 14 10.31 37.65 35.23
N ALA A 15 11.41 37.28 34.58
CA ALA A 15 11.47 37.19 33.12
C ALA A 15 10.58 36.03 32.68
N ALA A 16 9.44 36.35 32.08
CA ALA A 16 8.63 35.37 31.36
C ALA A 16 9.42 34.98 30.10
N ALA A 17 10.11 33.84 30.16
CA ALA A 17 10.64 33.18 28.99
C ALA A 17 9.43 32.64 28.20
N CYS A 18 9.12 33.27 27.08
CA CYS A 18 8.26 32.67 26.07
C CYS A 18 8.97 31.40 25.59
N ALA A 19 8.47 30.24 25.98
CA ALA A 19 8.83 28.99 25.33
C ALA A 19 8.33 29.10 23.89
N ALA A 20 9.26 29.21 22.94
CA ALA A 20 8.94 29.05 21.53
C ALA A 20 8.36 27.65 21.35
N GLU A 21 7.17 27.56 20.79
CA GLU A 21 6.62 26.29 20.30
C GLU A 21 7.61 25.71 19.30
N PRO A 22 7.90 24.40 19.34
CA PRO A 22 8.80 23.79 18.38
C PRO A 22 8.26 24.05 16.98
N ASP A 23 9.09 24.72 16.18
CA ASP A 23 8.89 24.96 14.76
C ASP A 23 8.65 23.62 14.08
N VAL A 24 7.41 23.35 13.66
CA VAL A 24 7.04 22.23 12.78
C VAL A 24 7.49 22.59 11.36
N SER A 25 8.75 22.97 11.23
CA SER A 25 9.45 23.15 9.98
C SER A 25 9.71 21.76 9.42
N GLN A 26 8.75 21.28 8.62
CA GLN A 26 8.93 20.41 7.45
C GLN A 26 10.32 19.76 7.34
N SER A 27 10.61 18.76 8.18
CA SER A 27 11.62 17.77 7.81
C SER A 27 11.02 17.02 6.63
N GLN A 28 11.62 17.16 5.45
CA GLN A 28 11.25 16.33 4.30
C GLN A 28 11.28 14.86 4.76
N PRO A 29 10.27 14.05 4.40
CA PRO A 29 10.27 12.65 4.73
C PRO A 29 11.60 12.01 4.30
N SER A 30 12.17 11.16 5.16
CA SER A 30 13.38 10.40 4.80
C SER A 30 13.14 9.66 3.48
N PRO A 31 14.16 9.50 2.61
CA PRO A 31 14.08 8.58 1.49
C PRO A 31 13.58 7.19 1.91
N ASP A 32 13.88 6.75 3.13
CA ASP A 32 13.52 5.43 3.66
C ASP A 32 12.16 5.39 4.38
N ALA A 33 11.40 6.49 4.37
CA ALA A 33 10.14 6.57 5.10
C ALA A 33 9.15 5.49 4.64
N LEU A 34 8.39 4.96 5.60
CA LEU A 34 7.28 4.03 5.33
C LEU A 34 6.03 4.78 4.87
N ALA A 35 5.16 4.13 4.11
CA ALA A 35 3.94 4.74 3.58
C ALA A 35 3.14 5.54 4.63
N THR A 36 3.02 5.03 5.85
CA THR A 36 2.26 5.63 6.97
C THR A 36 2.78 7.01 7.43
N ALA A 37 3.99 7.41 6.99
CA ALA A 37 4.51 8.76 7.18
C ALA A 37 3.71 9.82 6.39
N LEU A 38 3.11 9.44 5.26
CA LEU A 38 2.38 10.35 4.39
C LEU A 38 0.98 10.68 4.90
N ARG A 39 0.45 11.79 4.39
CA ARG A 39 -0.96 12.19 4.53
C ARG A 39 -1.54 12.42 3.13
N PRO A 40 -2.85 12.29 2.95
CA PRO A 40 -3.47 12.55 1.65
C PRO A 40 -3.14 13.96 1.14
N GLN A 41 -2.53 14.05 -0.04
CA GLN A 41 -2.26 15.32 -0.75
C GLN A 41 -3.33 15.64 -1.80
N GLN A 42 -4.06 14.62 -2.24
CA GLN A 42 -5.16 14.73 -3.20
C GLN A 42 -6.52 14.66 -2.49
N ALA A 43 -7.57 15.05 -3.19
CA ALA A 43 -8.93 14.87 -2.69
C ALA A 43 -9.29 13.37 -2.60
N PRO A 44 -10.14 12.95 -1.65
CA PRO A 44 -10.59 11.55 -1.54
C PRO A 44 -11.06 10.93 -2.87
N GLU A 45 -11.77 11.71 -3.69
CA GLU A 45 -12.29 11.27 -4.99
C GLU A 45 -11.19 10.91 -5.98
N TYR A 46 -10.01 11.55 -5.89
CA TYR A 46 -8.87 11.22 -6.73
C TYR A 46 -8.37 9.80 -6.46
N TYR A 47 -8.20 9.42 -5.20
CA TYR A 47 -7.71 8.09 -4.85
C TYR A 47 -8.68 6.98 -5.29
N VAL A 48 -9.98 7.22 -5.12
CA VAL A 48 -11.03 6.32 -5.61
C VAL A 48 -11.05 6.25 -7.14
N ASP A 49 -10.87 7.37 -7.84
CA ASP A 49 -10.77 7.40 -9.31
C ASP A 49 -9.55 6.60 -9.81
N GLN A 50 -8.39 6.74 -9.18
CA GLN A 50 -7.19 5.96 -9.54
C GLN A 50 -7.39 4.45 -9.33
N ALA A 51 -8.02 4.05 -8.23
CA ALA A 51 -8.35 2.64 -7.99
C ALA A 51 -9.34 2.09 -9.02
N ASN A 52 -10.37 2.87 -9.42
CA ASN A 52 -11.29 2.44 -10.47
C ASN A 52 -10.61 2.32 -11.83
N LYS A 53 -9.70 3.23 -12.17
CA LYS A 53 -8.88 3.13 -13.39
C LYS A 53 -8.01 1.89 -13.41
N TYR A 54 -7.48 1.47 -12.26
CA TYR A 54 -6.77 0.20 -12.17
C TYR A 54 -7.68 -0.97 -12.58
N PHE A 55 -8.90 -1.05 -12.03
CA PHE A 55 -9.85 -2.11 -12.41
C PHE A 55 -10.32 -2.02 -13.86
N ASP A 56 -10.38 -0.83 -14.45
CA ASP A 56 -10.65 -0.68 -15.88
C ASP A 56 -9.59 -1.39 -16.74
N THR A 57 -8.34 -1.47 -16.29
CA THR A 57 -7.30 -2.20 -17.05
C THR A 57 -7.48 -3.72 -17.00
N LEU A 58 -8.27 -4.22 -16.07
CA LEU A 58 -8.59 -5.64 -15.92
C LEU A 58 -9.97 -6.01 -16.50
N ASP A 59 -10.78 -5.00 -16.83
CA ASP A 59 -12.14 -5.15 -17.33
C ASP A 59 -12.17 -5.08 -18.86
N THR A 60 -12.45 -6.22 -19.51
CA THR A 60 -12.51 -6.33 -20.98
C THR A 60 -13.57 -5.45 -21.65
N SER A 61 -14.50 -4.88 -20.87
CA SER A 61 -15.54 -3.98 -21.36
C SER A 61 -15.22 -2.49 -21.19
N ALA A 62 -14.17 -2.16 -20.44
CA ALA A 62 -13.81 -0.77 -20.12
C ALA A 62 -13.06 -0.05 -21.26
N ASP A 63 -12.92 1.26 -21.13
CA ASP A 63 -12.12 2.07 -22.05
C ASP A 63 -10.63 1.76 -21.86
N PRO A 64 -9.90 1.26 -22.88
CA PRO A 64 -8.47 0.96 -22.76
C PRO A 64 -7.60 2.21 -22.52
N ALA A 65 -8.13 3.42 -22.70
CA ALA A 65 -7.45 4.66 -22.31
C ALA A 65 -7.61 5.00 -20.82
N SER A 66 -8.51 4.31 -20.11
CA SER A 66 -8.71 4.44 -18.65
C SER A 66 -7.61 3.69 -17.92
N VAL A 67 -6.47 4.36 -17.73
CA VAL A 67 -5.29 3.79 -17.07
C VAL A 67 -4.95 4.58 -15.81
N PRO A 68 -4.56 3.92 -14.71
CA PRO A 68 -4.18 4.61 -13.50
C PRO A 68 -2.79 5.25 -13.62
N ASN A 69 -2.51 6.21 -12.75
CA ASN A 69 -1.22 6.85 -12.64
C ASN A 69 -0.28 6.04 -11.75
N TYR A 70 0.47 5.10 -12.31
CA TYR A 70 1.48 4.33 -11.58
C TYR A 70 2.78 5.10 -11.38
N SER A 71 3.48 4.90 -10.27
CA SER A 71 4.87 5.34 -10.12
C SER A 71 5.80 4.52 -11.04
N LEU A 72 7.05 4.95 -11.20
CA LEU A 72 8.01 4.21 -12.05
C LEU A 72 8.28 2.79 -11.53
N LEU A 73 8.43 2.65 -10.21
CA LEU A 73 8.70 1.38 -9.51
C LEU A 73 7.48 0.93 -8.69
N VAL A 74 6.30 0.91 -9.31
CA VAL A 74 5.10 0.33 -8.69
C VAL A 74 5.26 -1.17 -8.47
N ALA A 75 4.75 -1.70 -7.37
CA ALA A 75 4.64 -3.14 -7.11
C ALA A 75 3.18 -3.59 -6.95
N ARG A 76 2.86 -4.82 -7.35
CA ARG A 76 1.60 -5.52 -7.02
C ARG A 76 1.92 -6.82 -6.30
N TRP A 77 1.48 -6.90 -5.05
CA TRP A 77 1.68 -8.01 -4.12
C TRP A 77 0.34 -8.69 -3.82
N GLU A 78 0.20 -9.95 -4.24
CA GLU A 78 -1.05 -10.69 -4.15
C GLU A 78 -0.83 -11.91 -3.26
N LEU A 79 -1.48 -11.92 -2.10
CA LEU A 79 -1.33 -13.00 -1.13
C LEU A 79 -1.82 -14.34 -1.69
N PRO A 80 -1.29 -15.49 -1.23
CA PRO A 80 -1.75 -16.80 -1.64
C PRO A 80 -3.29 -16.93 -1.59
N PRO A 81 -3.89 -17.63 -2.56
CA PRO A 81 -3.27 -18.54 -3.52
C PRO A 81 -2.68 -17.88 -4.76
N TRP A 82 -2.71 -16.55 -4.85
CA TRP A 82 -2.10 -15.77 -5.93
C TRP A 82 -0.57 -15.85 -5.90
N LEU A 83 0.06 -15.14 -6.83
CA LEU A 83 1.46 -15.41 -7.20
C LEU A 83 2.47 -14.50 -6.48
N TRP A 84 2.09 -13.89 -5.36
CA TRP A 84 2.91 -12.89 -4.65
C TRP A 84 3.20 -11.68 -5.54
N LEU A 85 4.40 -11.54 -6.11
CA LEU A 85 4.77 -10.36 -6.91
C LEU A 85 4.32 -10.53 -8.38
N THR A 86 3.21 -9.91 -8.76
CA THR A 86 2.64 -10.02 -10.12
C THR A 86 2.76 -8.76 -10.96
N GLY A 87 3.39 -7.72 -10.41
CA GLY A 87 3.86 -6.58 -11.17
C GLY A 87 4.98 -5.89 -10.41
N TYR A 88 6.07 -5.57 -11.11
CA TYR A 88 7.15 -4.75 -10.55
C TYR A 88 7.75 -3.83 -11.61
N GLY A 89 7.58 -2.53 -11.39
CA GLY A 89 7.83 -1.49 -12.39
C GLY A 89 6.63 -1.25 -13.30
N ARG A 90 6.43 0.01 -13.70
CA ARG A 90 5.26 0.47 -14.49
C ARG A 90 5.01 -0.33 -15.76
N GLU A 91 6.07 -0.68 -16.49
CA GLU A 91 5.93 -1.37 -17.77
C GLU A 91 5.61 -2.86 -17.60
N ASN A 92 6.24 -3.52 -16.61
CA ASN A 92 5.86 -4.89 -16.28
C ASN A 92 4.44 -4.97 -15.72
N MET A 93 4.01 -4.00 -14.91
CA MET A 93 2.63 -3.93 -14.39
C MET A 93 1.59 -3.98 -15.52
N LYS A 94 1.82 -3.20 -16.58
CA LYS A 94 0.95 -3.21 -17.77
C LYS A 94 1.04 -4.53 -18.50
N LEU A 95 2.26 -5.02 -18.75
CA LEU A 95 2.47 -6.27 -19.49
C LEU A 95 1.83 -7.48 -18.79
N THR A 96 2.00 -7.62 -17.48
CA THR A 96 1.42 -8.75 -16.74
C THR A 96 -0.09 -8.63 -16.63
N THR A 97 -0.62 -7.42 -16.56
CA THR A 97 -2.08 -7.16 -16.63
C THR A 97 -2.65 -7.56 -17.99
N ASP A 98 -2.03 -7.13 -19.10
CA ASP A 98 -2.43 -7.52 -20.45
C ASP A 98 -2.38 -9.05 -20.63
N LEU A 99 -1.33 -9.69 -20.10
CA LEU A 99 -1.20 -11.15 -20.13
C LEU A 99 -2.33 -11.81 -19.33
N ALA A 100 -2.58 -11.38 -18.08
CA ALA A 100 -3.63 -11.93 -17.24
C ALA A 100 -5.00 -11.85 -17.92
N VAL A 101 -5.38 -10.68 -18.44
CA VAL A 101 -6.65 -10.48 -19.16
C VAL A 101 -6.73 -11.30 -20.45
N SER A 102 -5.60 -11.52 -21.14
CA SER A 102 -5.56 -12.35 -22.34
C SER A 102 -5.75 -13.84 -22.07
N PHE A 103 -5.29 -14.33 -20.92
CA PHE A 103 -5.42 -15.74 -20.52
C PHE A 103 -6.76 -16.01 -19.84
N GLU A 104 -7.18 -15.12 -18.94
CA GLU A 104 -8.43 -15.20 -18.18
C GLU A 104 -9.21 -13.89 -18.34
N PRO A 105 -9.96 -13.72 -19.46
CA PRO A 105 -10.77 -12.53 -19.69
C PRO A 105 -11.80 -12.33 -18.57
N SER A 106 -11.95 -11.09 -18.11
CA SER A 106 -12.94 -10.75 -17.07
C SER A 106 -13.64 -9.43 -17.33
N THR A 107 -14.74 -9.20 -16.63
CA THR A 107 -15.28 -7.85 -16.38
C THR A 107 -15.30 -7.59 -14.88
N VAL A 108 -15.39 -6.33 -14.45
CA VAL A 108 -15.37 -5.97 -13.02
C VAL A 108 -16.59 -5.12 -12.67
N PRO A 109 -17.81 -5.69 -12.72
CA PRO A 109 -19.05 -4.91 -12.61
C PRO A 109 -19.35 -4.44 -11.18
N THR A 110 -18.81 -5.11 -10.17
CA THR A 110 -18.98 -4.72 -8.76
C THR A 110 -17.70 -4.10 -8.23
N ARG A 111 -17.76 -2.82 -7.83
CA ARG A 111 -16.65 -2.08 -7.23
C ARG A 111 -17.15 -1.21 -6.07
N ASP A 112 -16.78 -1.53 -4.83
CA ASP A 112 -16.93 -0.66 -3.65
C ASP A 112 -15.55 -0.17 -3.25
N CYS A 113 -15.15 0.98 -3.81
CA CYS A 113 -13.88 1.64 -3.52
C CYS A 113 -14.08 2.84 -2.60
N ARG A 114 -13.22 2.98 -1.60
CA ARG A 114 -13.27 4.08 -0.62
C ARG A 114 -11.90 4.70 -0.40
N ALA A 115 -11.92 5.99 -0.07
CA ALA A 115 -10.73 6.71 0.34
C ALA A 115 -10.57 6.73 1.87
N PHE A 116 -9.32 6.73 2.32
CA PHE A 116 -8.95 6.67 3.74
C PHE A 116 -7.99 7.80 4.12
N ALA A 117 -8.05 8.21 5.38
CA ALA A 117 -7.18 9.29 5.91
C ALA A 117 -5.75 8.82 6.22
N VAL A 118 -5.53 7.50 6.24
CA VAL A 118 -4.24 6.84 6.47
C VAL A 118 -4.00 5.85 5.35
N GLN A 119 -2.73 5.59 5.04
CA GLN A 119 -2.38 4.61 4.00
C GLN A 119 -2.91 3.20 4.37
N PRO A 120 -3.26 2.39 3.37
CA PRO A 120 -3.41 2.76 1.95
C PRO A 120 -4.60 3.69 1.71
N PHE A 121 -4.42 4.74 0.89
CA PHE A 121 -5.42 5.81 0.73
C PHE A 121 -6.64 5.42 -0.11
N ALA A 122 -6.56 4.36 -0.92
CA ALA A 122 -7.74 3.74 -1.51
C ALA A 122 -7.76 2.24 -1.19
N ARG A 123 -8.95 1.72 -0.88
CA ARG A 123 -9.19 0.30 -0.63
C ARG A 123 -10.50 -0.08 -1.29
N CYS A 124 -10.56 -1.26 -1.89
CA CYS A 124 -11.67 -1.68 -2.71
C CYS A 124 -12.05 -3.13 -2.40
N TYR A 125 -13.36 -3.35 -2.30
CA TYR A 125 -13.95 -4.67 -2.50
C TYR A 125 -14.50 -4.73 -3.91
N VAL A 126 -14.00 -5.65 -4.70
CA VAL A 126 -14.44 -5.86 -6.08
C VAL A 126 -14.88 -7.30 -6.29
N SER A 127 -15.67 -7.51 -7.34
CA SER A 127 -15.94 -8.84 -7.85
C SER A 127 -15.67 -8.86 -9.34
N PHE A 128 -14.69 -9.67 -9.73
CA PHE A 128 -14.41 -9.97 -11.12
C PHE A 128 -15.39 -11.04 -11.60
N GLU A 129 -15.97 -10.87 -12.76
CA GLU A 129 -16.76 -11.90 -13.44
C GLU A 129 -15.88 -12.57 -14.50
N TYR A 130 -15.50 -13.82 -14.25
CA TYR A 130 -14.83 -14.71 -15.20
C TYR A 130 -15.83 -15.69 -15.81
N GLU A 131 -15.45 -16.41 -16.87
CA GLU A 131 -16.29 -17.49 -17.44
C GLU A 131 -16.66 -18.55 -16.40
N ALA A 132 -15.73 -18.87 -15.48
CA ALA A 132 -15.94 -19.85 -14.42
C ALA A 132 -16.85 -19.36 -13.27
N GLY A 133 -17.02 -18.04 -13.12
CA GLY A 133 -17.87 -17.43 -12.10
C GLY A 133 -17.29 -16.17 -11.48
N ASP A 134 -17.96 -15.69 -10.43
CA ASP A 134 -17.58 -14.49 -9.69
C ASP A 134 -16.33 -14.77 -8.84
N CYS A 135 -15.43 -13.81 -8.77
CA CYS A 135 -14.20 -13.86 -7.99
C CYS A 135 -14.12 -12.61 -7.10
N PRO A 136 -14.48 -12.70 -5.81
CA PRO A 136 -14.44 -11.57 -4.91
C PRO A 136 -13.01 -11.33 -4.41
N ILE A 137 -12.52 -10.10 -4.59
CA ILE A 137 -11.14 -9.69 -4.28
C ILE A 137 -11.19 -8.41 -3.45
N TYR A 138 -10.29 -8.32 -2.48
CA TYR A 138 -9.93 -7.07 -1.85
C TYR A 138 -8.61 -6.57 -2.44
N GLU A 139 -8.55 -5.28 -2.80
CA GLU A 139 -7.29 -4.63 -3.15
C GLU A 139 -7.14 -3.26 -2.48
N GLU A 140 -5.92 -2.92 -2.10
CA GLU A 140 -5.55 -1.64 -1.52
C GLU A 140 -4.35 -0.97 -2.21
N PHE A 141 -4.38 0.36 -2.26
CA PHE A 141 -3.51 1.17 -3.10
C PHE A 141 -2.78 2.22 -2.26
N VAL A 142 -1.44 2.11 -2.24
CA VAL A 142 -0.54 3.10 -1.63
C VAL A 142 -0.14 4.13 -2.67
N PHE A 143 -0.08 5.38 -2.24
CA PHE A 143 0.27 6.51 -3.10
C PHE A 143 1.44 7.33 -2.54
N ASN A 144 2.24 7.92 -3.43
CA ASN A 144 3.18 8.99 -3.05
C ASN A 144 2.49 10.37 -2.98
N ASP A 145 3.23 11.42 -2.61
CA ASP A 145 2.68 12.80 -2.53
C ASP A 145 2.25 13.35 -3.90
N GLN A 146 2.80 12.82 -4.99
CA GLN A 146 2.40 13.19 -6.36
C GLN A 146 1.07 12.55 -6.77
N GLY A 147 0.53 11.63 -5.97
CA GLY A 147 -0.70 10.90 -6.26
C GLY A 147 -0.50 9.74 -7.24
N GLU A 148 0.73 9.26 -7.42
CA GLU A 148 0.99 8.04 -8.18
C GLU A 148 0.78 6.81 -7.29
N ILE A 149 0.24 5.72 -7.84
CA ILE A 149 0.17 4.41 -7.17
C ILE A 149 1.58 3.81 -7.11
N THR A 150 2.07 3.53 -5.91
CA THR A 150 3.43 3.00 -5.66
C THR A 150 3.41 1.53 -5.23
N PHE A 151 2.31 1.08 -4.62
CA PHE A 151 2.15 -0.29 -4.17
C PHE A 151 0.68 -0.67 -4.22
N ILE A 152 0.41 -1.87 -4.71
CA ILE A 152 -0.91 -2.50 -4.73
C ILE A 152 -0.78 -3.78 -3.93
N GLU A 153 -1.67 -3.98 -2.97
CA GLU A 153 -1.73 -5.21 -2.21
C GLU A 153 -3.12 -5.82 -2.32
N ALA A 154 -3.19 -7.11 -2.63
CA ALA A 154 -4.43 -7.79 -2.94
C ALA A 154 -4.53 -9.14 -2.23
N TRP A 155 -5.75 -9.54 -1.91
CA TRP A 155 -6.06 -10.88 -1.41
C TRP A 155 -7.48 -11.29 -1.77
N SER A 156 -7.73 -12.60 -1.72
CA SER A 156 -9.07 -13.15 -1.93
C SER A 156 -10.00 -12.72 -0.81
N ASP A 157 -11.19 -12.20 -1.13
CA ASP A 157 -12.24 -11.91 -0.14
C ASP A 157 -13.00 -13.21 0.19
N GLN A 158 -12.29 -14.16 0.79
CA GLN A 158 -12.76 -15.51 1.07
C GLN A 158 -12.38 -15.92 2.51
N PRO A 159 -13.25 -16.69 3.20
CA PRO A 159 -12.91 -17.23 4.52
C PRO A 159 -11.61 -18.04 4.50
N GLY A 160 -10.69 -17.72 5.42
CA GLY A 160 -9.40 -18.40 5.54
C GLY A 160 -8.29 -17.87 4.63
N LEU A 161 -8.59 -16.90 3.76
CA LEU A 161 -7.61 -16.21 2.89
C LEU A 161 -7.41 -14.73 3.26
N LEU A 162 -8.06 -14.27 4.34
CA LEU A 162 -7.94 -12.91 4.83
C LEU A 162 -6.65 -12.72 5.65
N PRO A 163 -5.94 -11.57 5.53
CA PRO A 163 -4.72 -11.28 6.27
C PRO A 163 -4.96 -10.83 7.72
N MET A 164 -6.20 -10.85 8.18
CA MET A 164 -6.62 -10.43 9.52
C MET A 164 -7.54 -11.47 10.16
N SER A 165 -7.58 -11.47 11.49
CA SER A 165 -8.35 -12.46 12.26
C SER A 165 -9.76 -11.99 12.62
N ASP A 166 -10.01 -10.68 12.67
CA ASP A 166 -11.33 -10.12 12.97
C ASP A 166 -12.25 -10.16 11.74
N PRO A 167 -13.31 -10.99 11.71
CA PRO A 167 -14.24 -11.06 10.59
C PRO A 167 -15.09 -9.79 10.43
N ASN A 168 -15.07 -8.87 11.39
CA ASN A 168 -15.79 -7.60 11.30
C ASN A 168 -14.90 -6.47 10.76
N ASP A 169 -13.58 -6.68 10.67
CA ASP A 169 -12.65 -5.70 10.12
C ASP A 169 -12.62 -5.76 8.59
N ARG A 170 -13.78 -5.45 8.00
CA ARG A 170 -13.94 -5.44 6.55
C ARG A 170 -12.94 -4.49 5.90
N TRP A 171 -12.67 -3.31 6.44
CA TRP A 171 -11.79 -2.37 5.73
C TRP A 171 -10.30 -2.54 6.04
N ALA A 172 -9.93 -3.63 6.73
CA ALA A 172 -8.56 -3.86 7.15
C ALA A 172 -8.03 -2.61 7.88
N GLU A 173 -8.74 -2.10 8.89
CA GLU A 173 -8.29 -0.95 9.69
C GLU A 173 -7.68 -1.40 11.03
N GLY A 174 -7.81 -2.68 11.35
CA GLY A 174 -7.30 -3.30 12.56
C GLY A 174 -5.77 -3.30 12.64
N PRO A 175 -5.22 -3.28 13.86
CA PRO A 175 -3.77 -3.30 14.07
C PRO A 175 -3.15 -4.68 13.82
N ASP A 176 -3.94 -5.74 13.66
CA ASP A 176 -3.48 -7.11 13.41
C ASP A 176 -3.39 -7.47 11.93
N VAL A 177 -3.83 -6.58 11.03
CA VAL A 177 -3.75 -6.82 9.58
C VAL A 177 -2.28 -6.95 9.16
N GLN A 178 -1.93 -8.13 8.65
CA GLN A 178 -0.60 -8.41 8.12
C GLN A 178 -0.53 -7.91 6.67
N ARG A 179 -0.04 -6.68 6.47
CA ARG A 179 0.12 -6.07 5.15
C ARG A 179 1.58 -5.70 4.89
N LEU A 180 2.08 -5.93 3.70
CA LEU A 180 3.43 -5.56 3.28
C LEU A 180 3.50 -4.07 2.90
N SER A 181 2.45 -3.53 2.30
CA SER A 181 2.36 -2.18 1.73
C SER A 181 2.66 -1.02 2.70
N THR A 182 2.60 -1.23 4.02
CA THR A 182 2.97 -0.24 5.04
C THR A 182 4.34 -0.47 5.68
N ARG A 183 5.02 -1.56 5.35
CA ARG A 183 6.32 -1.95 5.93
C ARG A 183 7.49 -1.78 4.96
N VAL A 184 7.23 -1.68 3.65
CA VAL A 184 8.28 -1.48 2.63
C VAL A 184 8.88 -0.06 2.74
N PRO A 185 10.20 0.06 2.99
CA PRO A 185 10.91 1.33 2.97
C PRO A 185 10.84 2.02 1.61
N GLY A 186 10.79 3.35 1.60
CA GLY A 186 10.77 4.14 0.37
C GLY A 186 9.39 4.58 -0.11
N LEU A 187 8.32 3.99 0.43
CA LEU A 187 6.94 4.34 0.05
C LEU A 187 6.42 5.63 0.69
N GLY A 188 7.09 6.12 1.74
CA GLY A 188 6.65 7.21 2.60
C GLY A 188 7.20 8.59 2.26
N ASN A 189 7.73 8.78 1.05
CA ASN A 189 8.35 10.03 0.62
C ASN A 189 7.64 10.64 -0.60
N GLU A 190 8.10 11.81 -1.03
CA GLU A 190 7.46 12.58 -2.12
C GLU A 190 7.32 11.79 -3.43
N VAL A 191 8.26 10.89 -3.71
CA VAL A 191 8.34 10.14 -4.96
C VAL A 191 7.92 8.67 -4.84
N GLY A 192 7.88 8.10 -3.63
CA GLY A 192 7.50 6.71 -3.39
C GLY A 192 8.32 5.70 -4.20
N LEU A 193 9.65 5.75 -4.04
CA LEU A 193 10.59 4.91 -4.80
C LEU A 193 11.03 3.71 -3.96
N ILE A 194 10.79 2.50 -4.48
CA ILE A 194 11.30 1.25 -3.90
C ILE A 194 12.75 1.07 -4.35
N ASP A 195 13.70 1.41 -3.48
CA ASP A 195 15.14 1.18 -3.71
C ASP A 195 15.57 -0.12 -3.02
N LEU A 196 15.70 -1.19 -3.81
CA LEU A 196 16.07 -2.52 -3.33
C LEU A 196 17.48 -2.55 -2.70
N ASP A 197 18.39 -1.69 -3.17
CA ASP A 197 19.79 -1.67 -2.73
C ASP A 197 20.04 -0.72 -1.54
N SER A 198 18.99 0.01 -1.09
CA SER A 198 19.11 0.95 0.02
C SER A 198 19.45 0.25 1.35
N GLU A 199 20.21 0.93 2.21
CA GLU A 199 20.55 0.41 3.55
C GLU A 199 19.30 0.07 4.35
N ALA A 200 18.26 0.90 4.29
CA ALA A 200 17.00 0.66 4.97
C ALA A 200 16.23 -0.55 4.44
N MET A 201 16.22 -0.78 3.12
CA MET A 201 15.59 -1.99 2.56
C MET A 201 16.34 -3.25 2.98
N GLN A 202 17.68 -3.22 2.95
CA GLN A 202 18.51 -4.36 3.32
C GLN A 202 18.42 -4.68 4.82
N GLU A 203 18.36 -3.65 5.67
CA GLU A 203 18.09 -3.81 7.11
C GLU A 203 16.70 -4.41 7.33
N ALA A 204 15.66 -3.84 6.71
CA ALA A 204 14.29 -4.35 6.83
C ALA A 204 14.16 -5.80 6.36
N ALA A 205 14.77 -6.16 5.23
CA ALA A 205 14.82 -7.53 4.72
C ALA A 205 15.58 -8.49 5.65
N SER A 206 16.56 -8.01 6.41
CA SER A 206 17.27 -8.84 7.38
C SER A 206 16.44 -9.19 8.62
N GLU A 207 15.43 -8.37 8.94
CA GLU A 207 14.57 -8.51 10.11
C GLU A 207 13.20 -9.11 9.79
N ASP A 208 12.71 -8.88 8.57
CA ASP A 208 11.36 -9.24 8.13
C ASP A 208 11.41 -10.20 6.93
N PRO A 209 11.02 -11.48 7.11
CA PRO A 209 11.11 -12.49 6.06
C PRO A 209 10.19 -12.20 4.85
N GLU A 210 9.11 -11.45 5.03
CA GLU A 210 8.23 -11.10 3.91
C GLU A 210 8.83 -9.96 3.06
N ILE A 211 9.50 -9.00 3.70
CA ILE A 211 10.30 -8.00 2.99
C ILE A 211 11.47 -8.68 2.27
N ALA A 212 12.12 -9.66 2.90
CA ALA A 212 13.18 -10.44 2.27
C ALA A 212 12.69 -11.17 1.01
N ASP A 213 11.51 -11.79 1.07
CA ASP A 213 10.91 -12.45 -0.09
C ASP A 213 10.51 -11.44 -1.16
N PHE A 214 9.94 -10.29 -0.77
CA PHE A 214 9.65 -9.20 -1.71
C PHE A 214 10.90 -8.74 -2.46
N VAL A 215 12.02 -8.48 -1.75
CA VAL A 215 13.29 -8.06 -2.37
C VAL A 215 13.80 -9.13 -3.33
N ARG A 216 13.86 -10.40 -2.89
CA ARG A 216 14.28 -11.53 -3.74
C ARG A 216 13.45 -11.62 -5.03
N ARG A 217 12.12 -11.48 -4.91
CA ARG A 217 11.22 -11.54 -6.07
C ARG A 217 11.39 -10.32 -6.97
N ALA A 218 11.64 -9.15 -6.41
CA ALA A 218 11.80 -7.91 -7.17
C ALA A 218 13.14 -7.86 -7.93
N GLU A 219 14.21 -8.45 -7.40
CA GLU A 219 15.53 -8.55 -8.05
C GLU A 219 15.51 -9.36 -9.36
N ASP A 220 14.76 -10.47 -9.38
CA ASP A 220 14.55 -11.30 -10.58
C ASP A 220 13.06 -11.60 -10.79
N PHE A 221 12.33 -10.54 -11.15
CA PHE A 221 10.88 -10.55 -11.28
C PHE A 221 10.33 -11.71 -12.10
N TRP A 222 10.86 -11.95 -13.31
CA TRP A 222 10.30 -12.97 -14.20
C TRP A 222 10.60 -14.39 -13.73
N ALA A 223 11.80 -14.64 -13.16
CA ALA A 223 12.09 -15.95 -12.59
C ALA A 223 11.19 -16.23 -11.38
N ALA A 224 11.06 -15.25 -10.49
CA ALA A 224 10.20 -15.35 -9.31
C ALA A 224 8.71 -15.49 -9.64
N TRP A 225 8.23 -14.80 -10.69
CA TRP A 225 6.86 -14.91 -11.17
C TRP A 225 6.58 -16.31 -11.72
N LEU A 226 7.50 -16.88 -12.51
CA LEU A 226 7.37 -18.23 -13.04
C LEU A 226 7.43 -19.29 -11.93
N GLU A 227 8.33 -19.13 -10.96
CA GLU A 227 8.40 -19.97 -9.76
C GLU A 227 7.06 -19.94 -9.00
N ALA A 228 6.53 -18.74 -8.71
CA ALA A 228 5.25 -18.60 -8.03
C ALA A 228 4.09 -19.22 -8.81
N SER A 229 4.08 -19.07 -10.14
CA SER A 229 3.07 -19.71 -11.01
C SER A 229 3.13 -21.24 -10.97
N ASP A 230 4.32 -21.83 -10.88
CA ASP A 230 4.48 -23.29 -10.75
C ASP A 230 4.06 -23.76 -9.35
N GLU A 231 4.49 -23.07 -8.30
CA GLU A 231 4.12 -23.34 -6.90
C GLU A 231 2.62 -23.24 -6.64
N ALA A 232 1.97 -22.23 -7.24
CA ALA A 232 0.53 -22.05 -7.13
C ALA A 232 -0.24 -23.16 -7.85
N GLY A 233 0.33 -23.79 -8.88
CA GLY A 233 -0.33 -24.85 -9.64
C GLY A 233 -1.57 -24.37 -10.42
N PRO A 234 -2.16 -25.20 -11.28
CA PRO A 234 -3.17 -24.74 -12.26
C PRO A 234 -4.53 -24.37 -11.64
N ASP A 235 -4.78 -24.67 -10.37
CA ASP A 235 -6.05 -24.44 -9.69
C ASP A 235 -6.07 -23.14 -8.86
N TYR A 236 -5.02 -22.32 -8.95
CA TYR A 236 -4.88 -21.14 -8.07
C TYR A 236 -6.05 -20.14 -8.21
N TYR A 237 -6.58 -19.94 -9.42
CA TYR A 237 -7.81 -19.16 -9.64
C TYR A 237 -9.00 -19.79 -8.92
N ALA A 238 -9.23 -21.10 -9.10
CA ALA A 238 -10.35 -21.77 -8.47
C ALA A 238 -10.26 -21.73 -6.92
N ARG A 239 -9.06 -21.82 -6.36
CA ARG A 239 -8.80 -21.66 -4.92
C ARG A 239 -9.07 -20.23 -4.45
N GLY A 240 -8.57 -19.22 -5.18
CA GLY A 240 -8.68 -17.82 -4.77
C GLY A 240 -10.10 -17.28 -4.93
N CYS A 241 -10.77 -17.65 -6.01
CA CYS A 241 -12.14 -17.24 -6.28
C CYS A 241 -13.19 -18.06 -5.51
N GLY A 242 -12.79 -19.17 -4.87
CA GLY A 242 -13.71 -20.04 -4.12
C GLY A 242 -14.61 -20.92 -5.00
N TRP A 243 -14.15 -21.28 -6.19
CA TRP A 243 -14.90 -22.12 -7.14
C TRP A 243 -14.77 -23.64 -6.87
N LEU A 244 -13.90 -24.02 -5.95
CA LEU A 244 -13.73 -25.42 -5.53
C LEU A 244 -14.78 -25.76 -4.46
N GLU A 245 -15.93 -26.29 -4.88
CA GLU A 245 -16.89 -26.99 -4.02
C GLU A 245 -16.56 -28.49 -3.90
#